data_AF-A0A0D2NET8-F1
#
_entry.id   AF-A0A0D2NET8-F1
#
_cell.length_a   1.000
_cell.length_b   1.000
_cell.length_c   1.000
_cell.angle_alpha   90.00
_cell.angle_beta   90.00
_cell.angle_gamma   90.00
#
_symmetry.space_group_name_H-M   'P 1'
#
loop_
_entity.id
_entity.type
_entity.pdbx_description
1 polymer ?
#
loop_
_entity_poly.entity_id
_entity_poly.type
_entity_poly.pdbx_seq_one_letter_code
_entity_poly.pdbx_strand_id
1 'polypeptide(L)'
;MTGLVHYQPGGVAPEAPSAIGITDKWEVYTTKGGPYKYPVPRALTESEISDIVKAYAQGAKNAIAAGFDGVEIHAANGYLLAQFISSITNQRTDKYGGTLENRARLLFEVVDAVTEAVGAERVGIRLSPFNEFLDCVEPEPYDTYG
;
A
#
# COMPACT_ATOMS: atom_id res chain seq x y z
N MET A 1 -4.51 3.17 -27.63
CA MET A 1 -3.52 3.05 -26.54
C MET A 1 -4.20 2.44 -25.33
N THR A 2 -4.11 1.13 -25.12
CA THR A 2 -4.59 0.50 -23.88
C THR A 2 -3.47 0.59 -22.84
N GLY A 3 -3.49 1.65 -22.02
CA GLY A 3 -2.51 1.86 -20.94
C GLY A 3 -2.60 0.79 -19.85
N LEU A 4 -1.79 0.94 -18.80
CA LEU A 4 -1.70 -0.02 -17.68
C LEU A 4 -3.02 -0.27 -16.94
N VAL A 5 -4.00 0.62 -17.09
CA VAL A 5 -5.34 0.50 -16.48
C VAL A 5 -6.05 -0.81 -16.83
N HIS A 6 -5.75 -1.43 -17.98
CA HIS A 6 -6.38 -2.71 -18.35
C HIS A 6 -5.94 -3.88 -17.47
N TYR A 7 -4.85 -3.74 -16.69
CA TYR A 7 -4.44 -4.72 -15.68
C TYR A 7 -5.23 -4.59 -14.37
N GLN A 8 -6.01 -3.52 -14.21
CA GLN A 8 -6.90 -3.33 -13.07
C GLN A 8 -8.29 -3.89 -13.36
N PRO A 9 -8.99 -4.44 -12.36
CA PRO A 9 -10.39 -4.83 -12.49
C PRO A 9 -11.23 -3.69 -13.08
N GLY A 10 -12.04 -3.97 -14.10
CA GLY A 10 -12.88 -2.95 -14.76
C GLY A 10 -12.14 -1.93 -15.62
N GLY A 11 -10.82 -2.05 -15.80
CA GLY A 11 -10.04 -1.14 -16.65
C GLY A 11 -9.85 0.25 -16.06
N VAL A 12 -9.96 0.40 -14.74
CA VAL A 12 -9.85 1.69 -14.03
C VAL A 12 -8.42 2.00 -13.58
N ALA A 13 -8.18 3.23 -13.14
CA ALA A 13 -6.89 3.63 -12.58
C ALA A 13 -6.57 2.84 -11.30
N PRO A 14 -5.29 2.53 -11.02
CA PRO A 14 -4.87 1.92 -9.77
C PRO A 14 -5.17 2.85 -8.58
N GLU A 15 -5.16 2.28 -7.39
CA GLU A 15 -5.58 2.92 -6.15
C GLU A 15 -4.41 3.43 -5.32
N ALA A 16 -4.61 4.55 -4.62
CA ALA A 16 -3.63 5.20 -3.75
C ALA A 16 -4.35 6.02 -2.65
N PRO A 17 -3.64 6.50 -1.60
CA PRO A 17 -4.23 7.45 -0.64
C PRO A 17 -4.66 8.76 -1.31
N SER A 18 -3.95 9.22 -2.34
CA SER A 18 -4.19 10.47 -3.06
C SER A 18 -3.95 10.30 -4.56
N ALA A 19 -4.57 11.14 -5.39
CA ALA A 19 -4.42 11.12 -6.85
C ALA A 19 -3.10 11.78 -7.30
N ILE A 20 -1.97 11.27 -6.80
CA ILE A 20 -0.62 11.77 -7.06
C ILE A 20 0.12 10.71 -7.89
N GLY A 21 0.55 11.10 -9.08
CA GLY A 21 1.29 10.21 -9.98
C GLY A 21 2.75 10.03 -9.56
N ILE A 22 3.31 8.87 -9.88
CA ILE A 22 4.75 8.61 -9.82
C ILE A 22 5.41 9.30 -11.02
N THR A 23 6.61 9.84 -10.85
CA THR A 23 7.37 10.49 -11.94
C THR A 23 7.80 9.47 -13.01
N ASP A 24 8.13 9.98 -14.20
CA ASP A 24 8.60 9.16 -15.32
C ASP A 24 9.98 8.51 -15.08
N LYS A 25 10.63 8.75 -13.93
CA LYS A 25 11.83 8.03 -13.49
C LYS A 25 11.57 6.54 -13.31
N TRP A 26 10.33 6.15 -12.97
CA TRP A 26 9.98 4.79 -12.62
C TRP A 26 9.17 4.11 -13.73
N GLU A 27 9.39 2.81 -13.85
CA GLU A 27 8.81 1.99 -14.92
C GLU A 27 8.30 0.67 -14.36
N VAL A 28 7.35 0.07 -15.06
CA VAL A 28 6.81 -1.25 -14.74
C VAL A 28 6.80 -2.15 -15.97
N TYR A 29 7.01 -3.45 -15.72
CA TYR A 29 6.93 -4.49 -16.72
C TYR A 29 5.65 -5.29 -16.54
N THR A 30 5.13 -5.79 -17.65
CA THR A 30 3.88 -6.54 -17.70
C THR A 30 4.07 -7.80 -18.53
N THR A 31 3.05 -8.65 -18.57
CA THR A 31 3.04 -9.83 -19.45
C THR A 31 3.10 -9.50 -20.94
N LYS A 32 2.82 -8.24 -21.33
CA LYS A 32 2.94 -7.74 -22.70
C LYS A 32 4.29 -7.07 -22.99
N GLY A 33 5.22 -7.10 -22.03
CA GLY A 33 6.55 -6.48 -22.13
C GLY A 33 6.66 -5.21 -21.27
N GLY A 34 7.56 -4.32 -21.65
CA GLY A 34 7.86 -3.06 -20.97
C GLY A 34 9.15 -2.44 -21.52
N PRO A 35 9.57 -1.29 -20.99
CA PRO A 35 8.98 -0.60 -19.83
C PRO A 35 7.72 0.23 -20.16
N TYR A 36 6.80 0.34 -19.18
CA TYR A 36 5.66 1.26 -19.22
C TYR A 36 5.73 2.27 -18.06
N LYS A 37 5.16 3.46 -18.27
CA LYS A 37 5.00 4.49 -17.23
C LYS A 37 3.74 4.24 -16.40
N TYR A 38 3.83 4.46 -15.10
CA TYR A 38 2.71 4.35 -14.18
C TYR A 38 1.61 5.37 -14.53
N PRO A 39 0.32 4.99 -14.53
CA PRO A 39 -0.76 5.95 -14.65
C PRO A 39 -0.91 6.74 -13.35
N VAL A 40 -1.55 7.90 -13.42
CA VAL A 40 -2.00 8.61 -12.21
C VAL A 40 -3.05 7.74 -11.50
N PRO A 41 -2.90 7.46 -10.19
CA PRO A 41 -3.86 6.66 -9.45
C PRO A 41 -5.12 7.46 -9.11
N ARG A 42 -6.16 6.75 -8.68
CA ARG A 42 -7.33 7.35 -8.04
C ARG A 42 -7.19 7.28 -6.52
N ALA A 43 -7.69 8.30 -5.83
CA ALA A 43 -7.77 8.28 -4.37
C ALA A 43 -8.83 7.26 -3.90
N LEU A 44 -8.48 6.45 -2.91
CA LEU A 44 -9.40 5.51 -2.27
C LEU A 44 -10.48 6.24 -1.45
N THR A 45 -11.69 5.70 -1.44
CA THR A 45 -12.74 6.07 -0.50
C THR A 45 -12.57 5.32 0.83
N GLU A 46 -13.20 5.79 1.92
CA GLU A 46 -13.12 5.09 3.21
C GLU A 46 -13.69 3.66 3.17
N SER A 47 -14.74 3.42 2.38
CA SER A 47 -15.30 2.07 2.22
C SER A 47 -14.33 1.13 1.52
N GLU A 48 -13.62 1.62 0.50
CA GLU A 48 -12.61 0.82 -0.20
C GLU A 48 -11.41 0.51 0.69
N ILE A 49 -11.03 1.44 1.57
CA ILE A 49 -10.00 1.19 2.59
C ILE A 49 -10.44 0.04 3.53
N SER A 50 -11.70 0.03 3.97
CA SER A 50 -12.24 -1.08 4.78
C SER A 50 -12.19 -2.42 4.04
N ASP A 51 -12.45 -2.42 2.73
CA ASP A 51 -12.37 -3.64 1.92
C ASP A 51 -10.94 -4.12 1.71
N ILE A 52 -9.96 -3.20 1.62
CA ILE A 52 -8.53 -3.52 1.61
C ILE A 52 -8.13 -4.24 2.91
N VAL A 53 -8.55 -3.75 4.08
CA VAL A 53 -8.27 -4.40 5.37
C VAL A 53 -8.79 -5.84 5.38
N LYS A 54 -10.04 -6.05 4.92
CA LYS A 54 -10.62 -7.40 4.79
C LYS A 54 -9.83 -8.28 3.82
N ALA A 55 -9.36 -7.70 2.71
CA ALA A 55 -8.57 -8.41 1.71
C ALA A 55 -7.20 -8.87 2.26
N TYR A 56 -6.53 -8.06 3.08
CA TYR A 56 -5.31 -8.48 3.78
C TYR A 56 -5.56 -9.66 4.72
N ALA A 57 -6.60 -9.58 5.56
CA ALA A 57 -6.96 -10.67 6.46
C ALA A 57 -7.32 -11.96 5.69
N GLN A 58 -8.07 -11.85 4.59
CA GLN A 58 -8.40 -13.00 3.75
C GLN A 58 -7.15 -13.56 3.05
N GLY A 59 -6.24 -12.70 2.58
CA GLY A 59 -4.95 -13.10 2.00
C GLY A 59 -4.10 -13.89 3.00
N ALA A 60 -4.08 -13.46 4.26
CA ALA A 60 -3.39 -14.18 5.33
C ALA A 60 -4.00 -15.57 5.59
N LYS A 61 -5.33 -15.66 5.68
CA LYS A 61 -6.02 -16.96 5.81
C LYS A 61 -5.70 -17.89 4.65
N ASN A 62 -5.68 -17.36 3.43
CA ASN A 62 -5.34 -18.13 2.23
C ASN A 62 -3.89 -18.62 2.27
N ALA A 63 -2.94 -17.81 2.74
CA ALA A 63 -1.53 -18.22 2.88
C ALA A 63 -1.37 -19.37 3.88
N ILE A 64 -2.02 -19.29 5.04
CA ILE A 64 -1.99 -20.39 6.02
C ILE A 64 -2.65 -21.66 5.45
N ALA A 65 -3.79 -21.52 4.77
CA ALA A 65 -4.45 -22.65 4.11
C ALA A 65 -3.59 -23.29 3.01
N ALA A 66 -2.72 -22.51 2.36
CA ALA A 66 -1.76 -22.99 1.37
C ALA A 66 -0.51 -23.65 1.98
N GLY A 67 -0.36 -23.64 3.32
CA GLY A 67 0.73 -24.29 4.03
C GLY A 67 1.93 -23.40 4.36
N PHE A 68 1.80 -22.07 4.26
CA PHE A 68 2.81 -21.16 4.78
C PHE A 68 2.80 -21.14 6.32
N ASP A 69 3.98 -21.04 6.94
CA ASP A 69 4.12 -20.92 8.39
C ASP A 69 3.62 -19.56 8.93
N GLY A 70 3.66 -18.53 8.08
CA GLY A 70 3.22 -17.18 8.41
C GLY A 70 3.21 -16.25 7.20
N VAL A 71 2.96 -14.97 7.46
CA VAL A 71 2.86 -13.91 6.45
C VAL A 71 3.66 -12.69 6.84
N GLU A 72 4.15 -11.95 5.84
CA GLU A 72 4.77 -10.64 6.02
C GLU A 72 3.86 -9.57 5.41
N ILE A 73 3.44 -8.59 6.22
CA ILE A 73 2.72 -7.40 5.76
C ILE A 73 3.74 -6.47 5.09
N HIS A 74 3.59 -6.28 3.78
CA HIS A 74 4.46 -5.38 3.03
C HIS A 74 4.01 -3.92 3.18
N ALA A 75 4.68 -3.19 4.08
CA ALA A 75 4.49 -1.76 4.33
C ALA A 75 5.76 -0.94 4.01
N ALA A 76 6.36 -1.25 2.87
CA ALA A 76 7.68 -0.76 2.47
C ALA A 76 7.73 -0.46 0.97
N ASN A 77 8.86 0.08 0.51
CA ASN A 77 9.25 0.24 -0.89
C ASN A 77 8.19 0.96 -1.76
N GLY A 78 7.51 1.96 -1.19
CA GLY A 78 6.57 2.80 -1.92
C GLY A 78 5.26 2.15 -2.38
N TYR A 79 4.94 0.95 -1.88
CA TYR A 79 3.63 0.33 -2.10
C TYR A 79 2.56 0.91 -1.16
N LEU A 80 1.32 0.49 -1.35
CA LEU A 80 0.12 1.13 -0.79
C LEU A 80 0.23 1.56 0.68
N LEU A 81 0.62 0.65 1.59
CA LEU A 81 0.74 1.00 3.02
C LEU A 81 1.84 2.04 3.27
N ALA A 82 2.97 1.96 2.56
CA ALA A 82 4.01 2.98 2.63
C ALA A 82 3.54 4.33 2.07
N GLN A 83 2.69 4.31 1.03
CA GLN A 83 2.07 5.54 0.50
C GLN A 83 1.16 6.20 1.54
N PHE A 84 0.40 5.42 2.32
CA PHE A 84 -0.41 5.99 3.41
C PHE A 84 0.46 6.60 4.52
N ILE A 85 1.59 5.98 4.86
CA ILE A 85 2.49 6.48 5.91
C ILE A 85 3.19 7.77 5.48
N SER A 86 3.62 7.85 4.22
CA SER A 86 4.39 8.97 3.68
C SER A 86 3.58 10.28 3.64
N SER A 87 4.10 11.33 4.28
CA SER A 87 3.50 12.68 4.22
C SER A 87 3.55 13.34 2.83
N ILE A 88 4.35 12.82 1.90
CA ILE A 88 4.45 13.30 0.51
C ILE A 88 3.33 12.72 -0.36
N THR A 89 3.09 11.42 -0.22
CA THR A 89 2.14 10.70 -1.08
C THR A 89 0.72 10.67 -0.51
N ASN A 90 0.56 10.85 0.81
CA ASN A 90 -0.73 10.95 1.47
C ASN A 90 -1.11 12.41 1.78
N GLN A 91 -1.90 13.01 0.90
CA GLN A 91 -2.47 14.36 1.06
C GLN A 91 -3.95 14.32 1.50
N ARG A 92 -4.38 13.22 2.14
CA ARG A 92 -5.76 13.11 2.63
C ARG A 92 -6.01 14.05 3.80
N THR A 93 -7.26 14.50 3.92
CA THR A 93 -7.73 15.36 5.02
C THR A 93 -8.74 14.66 5.93
N ASP A 94 -8.98 13.37 5.71
CA ASP A 94 -9.85 12.54 6.54
C ASP A 94 -9.05 11.82 7.63
N LYS A 95 -9.67 10.84 8.31
CA LYS A 95 -9.04 10.08 9.40
C LYS A 95 -7.83 9.24 8.96
N TYR A 96 -7.54 9.14 7.67
CA TYR A 96 -6.40 8.41 7.12
C TYR A 96 -5.27 9.33 6.63
N GLY A 97 -5.33 10.65 6.86
CA GLY A 97 -4.25 11.58 6.50
C GLY A 97 -4.03 12.72 7.51
N GLY A 98 -3.09 13.59 7.18
CA GLY A 98 -2.64 14.67 8.07
C GLY A 98 -1.61 14.18 9.09
N THR A 99 -2.03 13.97 10.34
CA THR A 99 -1.11 13.59 11.44
C THR A 99 -0.49 12.21 11.23
N LEU A 100 0.63 11.94 11.89
CA LEU A 100 1.31 10.63 11.79
C LEU A 100 0.38 9.49 12.20
N GLU A 101 -0.40 9.66 13.26
CA GLU A 101 -1.35 8.65 13.74
C GLU A 101 -2.42 8.32 12.68
N ASN A 102 -2.92 9.33 11.96
CA ASN A 102 -3.87 9.12 10.88
C ASN A 102 -3.22 8.45 9.67
N ARG A 103 -2.00 8.87 9.29
CA ARG A 103 -1.24 8.27 8.18
C ARG A 103 -0.90 6.80 8.45
N ALA A 104 -0.56 6.46 9.69
CA ALA A 104 -0.28 5.09 10.12
C ALA A 104 -1.54 4.25 10.37
N ARG A 105 -2.74 4.85 10.42
CA ARG A 105 -4.00 4.17 10.79
C ARG A 105 -4.27 2.93 9.96
N LEU A 106 -4.14 3.02 8.64
CA LEU A 106 -4.40 1.87 7.76
C LEU A 106 -3.43 0.71 8.04
N LEU A 107 -2.16 1.01 8.34
CA LEU A 107 -1.19 -0.02 8.69
C LEU A 107 -1.65 -0.78 9.95
N PHE A 108 -2.04 -0.06 11.00
CA PHE A 108 -2.50 -0.70 12.23
C PHE A 108 -3.82 -1.47 12.04
N GLU A 109 -4.78 -0.94 11.28
CA GLU A 109 -6.02 -1.66 10.93
C GLU A 109 -5.71 -2.98 10.20
N VAL A 110 -4.71 -2.99 9.30
CA VAL A 110 -4.24 -4.21 8.61
C VAL A 110 -3.54 -5.17 9.58
N VAL A 111 -2.66 -4.67 10.45
CA VAL A 111 -1.97 -5.50 11.46
C VAL A 111 -2.99 -6.17 12.38
N ASP A 112 -3.96 -5.43 12.90
CA ASP A 112 -5.00 -5.97 13.77
C ASP A 112 -5.81 -7.06 13.04
N ALA A 113 -6.29 -6.77 11.83
CA ALA A 113 -7.11 -7.72 11.07
C ALA A 113 -6.35 -8.99 10.67
N VAL A 114 -5.07 -8.87 10.32
CA VAL A 114 -4.23 -10.03 9.96
C VAL A 114 -3.86 -10.85 11.19
N THR A 115 -3.48 -10.21 12.30
CA THR A 115 -3.17 -10.91 13.56
C THR A 115 -4.39 -11.60 14.15
N GLU A 116 -5.58 -10.99 14.09
CA GLU A 116 -6.85 -11.64 14.47
C GLU A 116 -7.13 -12.86 13.57
N ALA A 117 -6.81 -12.77 12.27
CA ALA A 117 -7.11 -13.82 11.31
C ALA A 117 -6.23 -15.07 11.45
N VAL A 118 -4.95 -14.93 11.79
CA VAL A 118 -3.98 -16.04 11.75
C VAL A 118 -3.08 -16.20 12.98
N GLY A 119 -3.20 -15.34 13.98
CA GLY A 119 -2.36 -15.32 15.18
C GLY A 119 -1.11 -14.45 15.02
N ALA A 120 -0.80 -13.62 16.03
CA ALA A 120 0.30 -12.65 15.97
C ALA A 120 1.68 -13.31 15.85
N GLU A 121 1.84 -14.55 16.31
CA GLU A 121 3.09 -15.32 16.20
C GLU A 121 3.47 -15.65 14.75
N ARG A 122 2.53 -15.47 13.81
CA ARG A 122 2.71 -15.79 12.38
C ARG A 122 2.78 -14.56 11.49
N VAL A 123 2.85 -13.36 12.08
CA VAL A 123 2.76 -12.10 11.34
C VAL A 123 4.05 -11.30 11.49
N GLY A 124 4.73 -11.09 10.38
CA GLY A 124 5.81 -10.12 10.25
C GLY A 124 5.33 -8.83 9.58
N ILE A 125 6.09 -7.75 9.74
CA ILE A 125 5.91 -6.50 9.01
C ILE A 125 7.24 -6.08 8.41
N ARG A 126 7.20 -5.59 7.17
CA ARG A 126 8.36 -5.00 6.51
C ARG A 126 8.15 -3.51 6.29
N LEU A 127 9.11 -2.72 6.78
CA LEU A 127 9.20 -1.27 6.64
C LEU A 127 10.46 -0.87 5.89
N SER A 128 10.47 0.35 5.33
CA SER A 128 11.63 0.93 4.64
C SER A 128 11.72 2.43 4.94
N PRO A 129 12.21 2.82 6.14
CA PRO A 129 12.14 4.21 6.62
C PRO A 129 12.78 5.25 5.69
N PHE A 130 13.91 4.89 5.08
CA PHE A 130 14.70 5.77 4.19
C PHE A 130 14.45 5.50 2.71
N ASN A 131 13.26 5.02 2.35
CA ASN A 131 12.93 4.69 0.97
C ASN A 131 12.81 5.93 0.09
N GLU A 132 13.37 5.86 -1.11
CA GLU A 132 13.11 6.81 -2.21
C GLU A 132 12.46 6.14 -3.43
N PHE A 133 12.24 4.82 -3.37
CA PHE A 133 11.65 4.06 -4.46
C PHE A 133 10.20 4.50 -4.72
N LEU A 134 9.82 4.56 -6.00
CA LEU A 134 8.49 4.98 -6.48
C LEU A 134 8.03 6.35 -5.98
N ASP A 135 8.96 7.28 -5.74
CA ASP A 135 8.70 8.64 -5.25
C ASP A 135 7.93 8.68 -3.90
N CYS A 136 7.91 7.56 -3.18
CA CYS A 136 7.32 7.47 -1.86
C CYS A 136 8.39 7.69 -0.79
N VAL A 137 8.66 8.97 -0.55
CA VAL A 137 9.64 9.46 0.42
C VAL A 137 8.90 9.90 1.70
N GLU A 138 9.46 9.57 2.87
CA GLU A 138 9.11 10.25 4.11
C GLU A 138 10.20 11.29 4.41
N PRO A 139 9.88 12.60 4.43
CA PRO A 139 10.85 13.66 4.67
C PRO A 139 11.50 13.60 6.04
N GLU A 140 10.73 13.19 7.07
CA GLU A 140 11.19 13.10 8.45
C GLU A 140 11.11 11.65 8.96
N PRO A 141 12.01 10.75 8.51
CA PRO A 141 11.94 9.33 8.81
C PRO A 141 12.22 9.01 10.29
N TYR A 142 13.06 9.79 10.98
CA TYR A 142 13.26 9.60 12.41
C TYR A 142 11.99 9.91 13.21
N ASP A 143 11.31 11.03 12.90
CA ASP A 143 10.05 11.39 13.57
C ASP A 143 8.93 10.37 13.28
N THR A 144 8.95 9.78 12.08
CA THR A 144 7.91 8.84 11.64
C THR A 144 8.14 7.42 12.18
N TYR A 145 9.39 6.96 12.29
CA TYR A 145 9.71 5.55 12.55
C TYR A 145 10.49 5.30 13.86
N GLY A 146 11.06 6.33 14.51
CA GLY A 146 11.87 6.22 15.74
C GLY A 146 13.37 6.18 15.48
#